data_AF-A0A0N4YXA3-F1
#
_entry.id   AF-A0A0N4YXA3-F1
#
_cell.length_a   1.000
_cell.length_b   1.000
_cell.length_c   1.000
_cell.angle_alpha   90.00
_cell.angle_beta   90.00
_cell.angle_gamma   90.00
#
_symmetry.space_group_name_H-M   'P 1'
#
loop_
_entity.id
_entity.type
_entity.pdbx_description
1 polymer ?
#
loop_
_entity_poly.entity_id
_entity_poly.type
_entity_poly.pdbx_seq_one_letter_code
_entity_poly.pdbx_strand_id
1 'polypeptide(L)'
;MQKYEDSDYQPLYFVARSIQDALVKLREYAKSLERPFSVIYDPFTRSVEVIRDFADFAPALQRFRMEFSSTTHAIDNLSLKKFPQA
;
A
#
# COMPACT_ATOMS: atom_id res chain seq x y z
N MET A 1 3.99 -23.21 -14.23
CA MET A 1 4.05 -21.94 -14.99
C MET A 1 2.99 -21.99 -16.07
N GLN A 2 2.06 -21.03 -16.10
CA GLN A 2 1.02 -20.98 -17.14
C GLN A 2 1.65 -20.51 -18.44
N LYS A 3 1.57 -21.31 -19.51
CA LYS A 3 2.05 -20.92 -20.83
C LYS A 3 1.08 -19.90 -21.46
N TYR A 4 1.63 -18.89 -22.14
CA TYR A 4 0.91 -17.81 -22.80
C TYR A 4 1.54 -17.60 -24.19
N GLU A 5 0.69 -17.43 -25.21
CA GLU A 5 1.06 -17.10 -26.60
C GLU A 5 0.40 -15.77 -26.95
N ASP A 6 1.06 -14.85 -27.66
CA ASP A 6 0.53 -13.51 -28.00
C ASP A 6 -0.06 -13.39 -29.41
N SER A 7 -0.05 -14.49 -30.17
CA SER A 7 -0.45 -14.52 -31.58
C SER A 7 -1.97 -14.52 -31.81
N ASP A 8 -2.76 -14.92 -30.82
CA ASP A 8 -4.23 -14.99 -30.90
C ASP A 8 -4.88 -14.76 -29.52
N TYR A 9 -6.21 -14.87 -29.46
CA TYR A 9 -6.99 -14.81 -28.24
C TYR A 9 -6.48 -15.80 -27.18
N GLN A 10 -6.55 -15.37 -25.92
CA GLN A 10 -6.08 -16.20 -24.82
C GLN A 10 -7.08 -17.34 -24.54
N PRO A 11 -6.62 -18.59 -24.38
CA PRO A 11 -7.49 -19.71 -24.04
C PRO A 11 -7.96 -19.67 -22.57
N LEU A 12 -7.32 -18.84 -21.73
CA LEU A 12 -7.60 -18.73 -20.30
C LEU A 12 -7.57 -17.26 -19.86
N TYR A 13 -8.57 -16.86 -19.08
CA TYR A 13 -8.65 -15.55 -18.46
C TYR A 13 -8.86 -15.69 -16.95
N PHE A 14 -8.22 -14.81 -16.18
CA PHE A 14 -8.38 -14.75 -14.72
C PHE A 14 -9.33 -13.61 -14.36
N VAL A 15 -10.34 -13.92 -13.54
CA VAL A 15 -11.31 -12.94 -13.06
C VAL A 15 -11.06 -12.68 -11.58
N ALA A 16 -10.89 -11.41 -11.21
CA ALA A 16 -10.89 -10.96 -9.83
C ALA A 16 -12.27 -10.39 -9.47
N ARG A 17 -12.64 -10.45 -8.19
CA ARG A 17 -13.93 -9.89 -7.72
C ARG A 17 -13.93 -8.36 -7.79
N SER A 18 -12.77 -7.74 -7.61
CA SER A 18 -12.51 -6.31 -7.73
C SER A 18 -11.01 -6.06 -7.86
N ILE A 19 -10.62 -4.80 -8.14
CA ILE A 19 -9.22 -4.38 -8.13
C ILE A 19 -8.63 -4.56 -6.73
N GLN A 20 -9.39 -4.24 -5.67
CA GLN A 20 -8.94 -4.39 -4.29
C GLN A 20 -8.68 -5.87 -3.94
N ASP A 21 -9.55 -6.79 -4.36
CA ASP A 21 -9.35 -8.24 -4.20
C ASP A 21 -8.08 -8.72 -4.91
N ALA A 22 -7.84 -8.26 -6.14
CA ALA A 22 -6.62 -8.57 -6.89
C ALA A 22 -5.36 -8.05 -6.18
N LEU A 23 -5.38 -6.81 -5.67
CA LEU A 23 -4.25 -6.22 -4.94
C LEU A 23 -3.96 -6.96 -3.63
N VAL A 24 -4.98 -7.41 -2.89
CA VAL A 24 -4.78 -8.22 -1.68
C VAL A 24 -4.13 -9.55 -2.03
N LYS A 25 -4.65 -10.27 -3.04
CA LYS A 25 -4.05 -11.53 -3.52
C LYS A 25 -2.61 -11.36 -3.98
N LEU A 26 -2.32 -10.26 -4.69
CA LEU A 26 -0.96 -9.92 -5.13
C LEU A 26 -0.02 -9.63 -3.94
N ARG A 27 -0.49 -8.92 -2.91
CA ARG A 27 0.32 -8.66 -1.69
C ARG A 27 0.64 -9.95 -0.96
N GLU A 28 -0.32 -10.86 -0.82
CA GLU A 28 -0.07 -12.17 -0.18
C GLU A 28 0.90 -13.01 -1.00
N TYR A 29 0.74 -13.09 -2.33
CA TYR A 29 1.70 -13.75 -3.21
C TYR A 29 3.10 -13.12 -3.11
N ALA A 30 3.20 -11.79 -3.06
CA ALA A 30 4.48 -11.10 -2.95
C ALA A 30 5.23 -11.41 -1.64
N LYS A 31 4.56 -11.91 -0.58
CA LYS A 31 5.22 -12.38 0.65
C LYS A 31 5.89 -13.74 0.49
N SER A 32 5.46 -14.57 -0.47
CA SER A 32 6.09 -15.88 -0.73
C SER A 32 7.35 -15.78 -1.58
N LEU A 33 7.69 -14.58 -2.07
CA LEU A 33 8.93 -14.35 -2.80
C LEU A 33 10.10 -14.26 -1.83
N GLU A 34 11.12 -15.08 -2.02
CA GLU A 34 12.35 -15.03 -1.23
C GLU A 34 13.08 -13.71 -1.47
N ARG A 35 13.13 -12.84 -0.45
CA ARG A 35 13.96 -11.64 -0.43
C ARG A 35 14.41 -11.32 0.99
N PRO A 36 15.71 -11.02 1.22
CA PRO A 36 16.24 -10.74 2.56
C PRO A 36 15.99 -9.29 3.01
N PHE A 37 14.96 -8.63 2.48
CA PHE A 37 14.61 -7.24 2.78
C PHE A 37 13.14 -6.95 2.43
N SER A 38 12.60 -5.88 2.99
CA SER A 38 11.33 -5.29 2.58
C SER A 38 11.56 -4.01 1.79
N VAL A 39 10.52 -3.53 1.10
CA VAL A 39 10.58 -2.27 0.35
C VAL A 39 9.36 -1.40 0.68
N ILE A 40 9.57 -0.09 0.73
CA ILE A 40 8.53 0.92 0.90
C ILE A 40 8.72 1.96 -0.20
N TYR A 41 7.63 2.33 -0.87
CA TYR A 41 7.68 3.40 -1.87
C TYR A 41 7.59 4.76 -1.18
N ASP A 42 8.51 5.68 -1.50
CA ASP A 42 8.40 7.08 -1.12
C ASP A 42 7.81 7.90 -2.28
N PRO A 43 6.55 8.36 -2.17
CA PRO A 43 5.90 9.13 -3.23
C PRO A 43 6.47 10.53 -3.41
N PHE A 44 7.13 11.12 -2.40
CA PHE A 44 7.66 12.49 -2.47
C PHE A 44 8.92 12.54 -3.33
N THR A 45 9.80 11.56 -3.15
CA THR A 45 11.04 11.43 -3.93
C THR A 45 10.89 10.52 -5.15
N ARG A 46 9.73 9.84 -5.28
CA ARG A 46 9.45 8.84 -6.31
C ARG A 46 10.47 7.70 -6.31
N SER A 47 10.92 7.30 -5.12
CA SER A 47 11.98 6.31 -4.94
C SER A 47 11.50 5.09 -4.14
N VAL A 48 12.33 4.04 -4.11
CA VAL A 48 12.09 2.83 -3.32
C VAL A 48 13.08 2.78 -2.17
N GLU A 49 12.55 2.80 -0.96
CA GLU A 49 13.32 2.59 0.27
C GLU A 49 13.45 1.10 0.53
N VAL A 50 14.67 0.63 0.73
CA VAL A 50 14.97 -0.76 1.09
C VAL A 50 15.10 -0.87 2.59
N ILE A 51 14.33 -1.76 3.21
CA ILE A 51 14.27 -1.96 4.65
C ILE A 51 14.95 -3.29 4.99
N ARG A 52 16.11 -3.21 5.63
CA ARG A 52 16.88 -4.37 6.13
C ARG A 52 16.83 -4.45 7.65
N ASP A 53 16.77 -3.31 8.32
CA ASP A 53 16.65 -3.20 9.77
C ASP A 53 15.71 -2.05 10.20
N PHE A 54 15.64 -1.80 11.51
CA PHE A 54 14.75 -0.79 12.08
C PHE A 54 15.19 0.65 11.78
N ALA A 55 16.49 0.92 11.58
CA ALA A 55 16.98 2.25 11.24
C ALA A 55 16.52 2.65 9.83
N ASP A 56 16.52 1.71 8.88
CA ASP A 56 16.00 1.93 7.52
C ASP A 56 14.50 2.29 7.53
N PHE A 57 13.74 1.81 8.52
CA PHE A 57 12.30 2.05 8.63
C PHE A 57 11.94 3.42 9.22
N ALA A 58 12.88 4.09 9.90
CA ALA A 58 12.61 5.34 10.59
C ALA A 58 12.02 6.45 9.70
N PRO A 59 12.49 6.69 8.46
CA PRO A 59 11.91 7.69 7.56
C PRO A 59 10.45 7.39 7.20
N ALA A 60 10.15 6.13 6.86
CA ALA A 60 8.79 5.68 6.54
C ALA A 60 7.84 5.82 7.74
N LEU A 61 8.31 5.45 8.93
CA LEU A 61 7.53 5.61 10.17
C LEU A 61 7.25 7.08 10.47
N GLN A 62 8.22 7.97 10.25
CA GLN A 62 8.02 9.40 10.45
C GLN A 62 6.96 9.96 9.52
N ARG A 63 6.96 9.55 8.23
CA ARG A 63 5.90 9.95 7.29
C ARG A 63 4.52 9.44 7.74
N PHE A 64 4.43 8.18 8.14
CA PHE A 64 3.18 7.62 8.67
C PHE A 64 2.66 8.37 9.90
N ARG A 65 3.55 8.76 10.83
CA ARG A 65 3.18 9.58 11.99
C ARG A 65 2.61 10.94 11.61
N MET A 66 3.18 11.58 10.58
CA MET A 66 2.67 12.86 10.07
C MET A 66 1.26 12.70 9.50
N GLU A 67 1.02 11.67 8.68
CA GLU A 67 -0.32 11.39 8.11
C GLU A 67 -1.34 11.07 9.20
N PHE A 68 -0.96 10.29 10.21
CA PHE A 68 -1.84 9.97 11.34
C PHE A 68 -2.20 11.22 12.15
N SER A 69 -1.23 12.11 12.41
CA SER A 69 -1.47 13.40 13.07
C SER A 69 -2.45 14.27 12.28
N SER A 70 -2.26 14.39 10.96
CA SER A 70 -3.17 15.13 10.08
C SER A 70 -4.59 14.53 10.08
N THR A 71 -4.71 13.21 10.08
CA THR A 71 -6.00 12.51 10.13
C THR A 71 -6.70 12.73 11.47
N THR A 72 -5.94 12.70 12.57
CA THR A 72 -6.46 12.95 13.92
C THR A 72 -6.99 14.38 14.05
N HIS A 73 -6.22 15.36 13.58
CA HIS A 73 -6.64 16.75 13.56
C HIS A 73 -7.92 16.97 12.71
N ALA A 74 -8.04 16.27 11.57
CA ALA A 74 -9.26 16.31 10.78
C ALA A 74 -10.47 15.75 11.54
N ILE A 75 -10.31 14.66 12.30
CA ILE A 75 -11.37 14.09 13.14
C ILE A 75 -11.81 15.08 14.23
N ASP A 76 -10.87 15.72 14.92
CA ASP A 76 -11.18 16.70 15.97
C ASP A 76 -11.95 17.90 15.41
N ASN A 77 -11.54 18.41 14.25
CA ASN A 77 -12.25 19.50 13.60
C ASN A 77 -13.66 19.12 13.16
N LEU A 78 -13.88 17.86 12.76
CA LEU A 78 -15.20 17.36 12.36
C LEU A 78 -16.09 17.04 13.58
N SER A 79 -15.51 16.58 14.69
CA SER A 79 -16.25 16.31 15.93
C SER A 79 -16.74 17.60 16.58
N LEU A 80 -15.93 18.67 16.57
CA LEU A 80 -16.31 20.00 17.05
C LEU A 80 -17.46 20.63 16.23
N LYS A 81 -17.51 20.38 14.92
CA LYS A 81 -18.60 20.88 14.06
C LYS A 81 -19.96 20.21 14.33
N LYS A 82 -20.01 19.06 15.03
CA LYS A 82 -21.27 18.38 15.39
C LYS A 82 -21.97 18.99 16.61
N PHE A 83 -21.31 19.89 17.33
CA PHE A 83 -21.89 20.59 18.48
C PHE A 83 -21.74 22.10 18.28
N PRO A 84 -22.56 22.74 17.41
CA PRO A 84 -22.66 24.20 17.43
C PRO A 84 -23.14 24.61 18.83
N GLN A 85 -22.36 25.42 19.52
CA GLN A 85 -22.77 26.03 20.78
C GLN A 85 -24.03 26.86 20.50
N ALA A 86 -25.11 26.52 21.21
CA ALA A 86 -26.36 27.27 21.23
C ALA A 86 -26.21 28.61 21.96
#